data_AF-A0A2G6LV67-F1
#
_entry.id   AF-A0A2G6LV67-F1
#
_cell.length_a   1.000
_cell.length_b   1.000
_cell.length_c   1.000
_cell.angle_alpha   90.00
_cell.angle_beta   90.00
_cell.angle_gamma   90.00
#
_symmetry.space_group_name_H-M   'P 1'
#
loop_
_entity.id
_entity.type
_entity.pdbx_description
1 polymer ?
#
loop_
_entity_poly.entity_id
_entity_poly.type
_entity_poly.pdbx_seq_one_letter_code
_entity_poly.pdbx_strand_id
1 'polypeptide(L)'
;MEQCDMYKLVYQGAMGSGHFFLSEETAEKRLTGEFSLLKPHREEYLIEKIPTTADMVRINLRPWLAEGLNKSVLLRAFSRTCREFTGNTEDIEHLWKASGGGDFIRKMSQKGYPAVHHSETYRKLYHPAYRVVQASILKEEGFQF
;
A
#
# COMPACT_ATOMS: atom_id res chain seq x y z
N MET A 1 15.22 -4.63 -7.94
CA MET A 1 14.44 -3.55 -7.29
C MET A 1 15.24 -2.27 -7.40
N GLU A 2 14.61 -1.17 -7.82
CA GLU A 2 15.28 0.12 -8.04
C GLU A 2 15.00 1.10 -6.88
N GLN A 3 15.71 2.23 -6.82
CA GLN A 3 15.54 3.24 -5.76
C GLN A 3 14.10 3.78 -5.67
N CYS A 4 13.40 3.89 -6.81
CA CYS A 4 12.00 4.32 -6.85
C CYS A 4 11.06 3.29 -6.21
N ASP A 5 11.35 2.00 -6.30
CA ASP A 5 10.55 0.94 -5.70
C ASP A 5 10.66 0.95 -4.17
N MET A 6 11.89 1.14 -3.67
CA MET A 6 12.15 1.33 -2.25
C MET A 6 11.48 2.60 -1.74
N TYR A 7 11.58 3.71 -2.49
CA TYR A 7 10.96 4.96 -2.10
C TYR A 7 9.44 4.82 -2.06
N LYS A 8 8.85 4.10 -3.00
CA LYS A 8 7.41 3.84 -2.99
C LYS A 8 6.97 3.02 -1.77
N LEU A 9 7.78 2.07 -1.29
CA LEU A 9 7.51 1.35 -0.05
C LEU A 9 7.52 2.29 1.16
N VAL A 10 8.57 3.10 1.29
CA VAL A 10 8.68 4.11 2.35
C VAL A 10 7.51 5.10 2.29
N TYR A 11 7.23 5.63 1.10
CA TYR A 11 6.14 6.57 0.84
C TYR A 11 4.79 5.96 1.26
N GLN A 12 4.50 4.71 0.92
CA GLN A 12 3.26 4.05 1.31
C GLN A 12 3.15 3.80 2.82
N GLY A 13 4.27 3.59 3.50
CA GLY A 13 4.28 3.41 4.94
C GLY A 13 4.12 4.72 5.73
N ALA A 14 4.55 5.84 5.16
CA ALA A 14 4.45 7.17 5.76
C ALA A 14 3.18 7.93 5.36
N MET A 15 2.73 7.75 4.12
CA MET A 15 1.59 8.47 3.51
C MET A 15 0.34 7.61 3.36
N GLY A 16 0.43 6.33 3.75
CA GLY A 16 -0.66 5.38 3.65
C GLY A 16 -1.07 5.06 2.21
N SER A 17 -2.37 4.86 2.00
CA SER A 17 -2.94 4.50 0.70
C SER A 17 -3.07 5.66 -0.31
N GLY A 18 -2.56 6.84 0.05
CA GLY A 18 -2.62 8.04 -0.76
C GLY A 18 -4.00 8.72 -0.71
N HIS A 19 -3.99 10.05 -0.60
CA HIS A 19 -5.18 10.92 -0.63
C HIS A 19 -5.79 11.01 -2.03
N PHE A 20 -6.15 9.87 -2.63
CA PHE A 20 -7.09 9.92 -3.74
C PHE A 20 -8.45 10.27 -3.11
N PHE A 21 -8.89 11.52 -3.30
CA PHE A 21 -10.24 12.03 -3.02
C PHE A 21 -11.28 11.22 -3.82
N LEU A 22 -11.42 9.95 -3.48
CA LEU A 22 -12.42 9.05 -4.00
C LEU A 22 -13.47 8.98 -2.90
N SER A 23 -14.72 9.26 -3.26
CA SER A 23 -15.83 8.84 -2.40
C SER A 23 -15.67 7.35 -2.09
N GLU A 24 -16.18 6.92 -0.94
CA GLU A 24 -16.21 5.50 -0.55
C GLU A 24 -16.76 4.62 -1.68
N GLU A 25 -17.81 5.10 -2.35
CA GLU A 25 -18.40 4.47 -3.53
C GLU A 25 -17.42 4.32 -4.70
N THR A 26 -16.56 5.32 -4.95
CA THR A 26 -15.57 5.26 -6.03
C THR A 26 -14.41 4.32 -5.67
N ALA A 27 -13.98 4.31 -4.41
CA ALA A 27 -12.98 3.36 -3.91
C ALA A 27 -13.49 1.91 -4.01
N GLU A 28 -14.74 1.68 -3.65
CA GLU A 28 -15.44 0.40 -3.78
C GLU A 28 -15.56 -0.07 -5.22
N LYS A 29 -16.12 0.76 -6.11
CA LYS A 29 -16.25 0.42 -7.53
C LYS A 29 -14.91 0.05 -8.14
N ARG A 30 -13.85 0.80 -7.80
CA ARG A 30 -12.50 0.54 -8.31
C ARG A 30 -11.92 -0.77 -7.78
N LEU A 31 -12.00 -1.02 -6.47
CA LEU A 31 -11.46 -2.25 -5.88
C LEU A 31 -12.24 -3.50 -6.35
N THR A 32 -13.56 -3.40 -6.43
CA THR A 32 -14.42 -4.47 -6.96
C THR A 32 -14.11 -4.76 -8.43
N GLY A 33 -13.94 -3.71 -9.25
CA GLY A 33 -13.54 -3.86 -10.64
C GLY A 33 -12.16 -4.52 -10.79
N GLU A 34 -11.19 -4.15 -9.95
CA GLU A 34 -9.86 -4.76 -9.93
C GLU A 34 -9.93 -6.25 -9.58
N PHE A 35 -10.68 -6.62 -8.52
CA PHE A 35 -10.88 -8.02 -8.16
C PHE A 35 -11.49 -8.87 -9.29
N SER A 36 -12.35 -8.30 -10.14
CA SER A 36 -12.94 -9.01 -11.28
C SER A 36 -11.95 -9.29 -12.42
N LEU A 37 -10.86 -8.53 -12.51
CA LEU A 37 -9.84 -8.67 -13.55
C LEU A 37 -8.64 -9.52 -13.10
N LEU A 38 -8.52 -9.77 -11.79
CA LEU A 38 -7.39 -10.50 -11.22
C LEU A 38 -7.59 -12.01 -11.31
N LYS A 39 -6.48 -12.71 -11.59
CA LYS A 39 -6.40 -14.17 -11.46
C LYS A 39 -5.92 -14.54 -10.06
N PRO A 40 -6.59 -15.47 -9.35
CA PRO A 40 -6.11 -15.95 -8.05
C PRO A 40 -4.70 -16.53 -8.13
N HIS A 41 -3.86 -16.26 -7.13
CA HIS A 41 -2.49 -16.78 -7.05
C HIS A 41 -2.07 -16.92 -5.58
N ARG A 42 -1.66 -18.13 -5.15
CA ARG A 42 -1.41 -18.46 -3.73
C ARG A 42 0.05 -18.37 -3.30
N GLU A 43 1.00 -18.31 -4.23
CA GLU A 43 2.44 -18.33 -3.89
C GLU A 43 2.95 -16.96 -3.39
N GLU A 44 2.13 -15.92 -3.52
CA GLU A 44 2.40 -14.61 -2.92
C GLU A 44 2.01 -14.58 -1.45
N TYR A 45 2.77 -13.85 -0.63
CA TYR A 45 2.36 -13.54 0.73
C TYR A 45 1.02 -12.80 0.73
N LEU A 46 0.07 -13.23 1.56
CA LEU A 46 -1.20 -12.51 1.72
C LEU A 46 -0.98 -11.08 2.24
N ILE A 47 -0.03 -10.93 3.17
CA ILE A 47 0.23 -9.70 3.92
C ILE A 47 1.73 -9.44 3.93
N GLU A 48 2.12 -8.24 3.52
CA GLU A 48 3.48 -7.74 3.65
C GLU A 48 3.48 -6.54 4.60
N LYS A 49 4.24 -6.64 5.70
CA LYS A 49 4.39 -5.52 6.64
C LYS A 49 5.25 -4.43 6.01
N ILE A 50 4.80 -3.19 6.09
CA ILE A 50 5.65 -2.04 5.79
C ILE A 50 6.34 -1.66 7.11
N PRO A 51 7.67 -1.68 7.19
CA PRO A 51 8.38 -1.46 8.45
C PRO A 51 8.33 0.04 8.82
N THR A 52 7.20 0.49 9.35
CA THR A 52 6.96 1.87 9.79
C THR A 52 6.28 1.93 11.15
N THR A 53 6.32 3.10 11.79
CA THR A 53 5.62 3.40 13.05
C THR A 53 4.10 3.40 12.92
N ALA A 54 3.58 3.54 11.70
CA ALA A 54 2.15 3.65 11.41
C ALA A 54 1.40 2.29 11.37
N ASP A 55 2.10 1.16 11.58
CA ASP A 55 1.55 -0.20 11.51
C ASP A 55 0.83 -0.49 10.18
N MET A 56 1.45 -0.04 9.08
CA MET A 56 0.92 -0.18 7.73
C MET A 56 1.28 -1.52 7.12
N VAL A 57 0.32 -2.14 6.42
CA VAL A 57 0.53 -3.40 5.71
C VAL A 57 0.05 -3.30 4.26
N ARG A 58 0.69 -4.06 3.37
CA ARG A 58 0.17 -4.33 2.02
C ARG A 58 -0.57 -5.66 2.04
N ILE A 59 -1.80 -5.65 1.56
CA ILE A 59 -2.62 -6.84 1.34
C ILE A 59 -2.60 -7.19 -0.14
N ASN A 60 -2.04 -8.35 -0.48
CA ASN A 60 -1.98 -8.82 -1.86
C ASN A 60 -3.35 -9.38 -2.28
N LEU A 61 -3.91 -8.85 -3.37
CA LEU A 61 -5.27 -9.12 -3.80
C LEU A 61 -5.42 -10.52 -4.41
N ARG A 62 -4.39 -11.03 -5.07
CA ARG A 62 -4.38 -12.36 -5.70
C ARG A 62 -4.46 -13.51 -4.68
N PRO A 63 -3.66 -13.54 -3.61
CA PRO A 63 -3.83 -14.54 -2.55
C PRO A 63 -5.13 -14.34 -1.78
N TRP A 64 -5.56 -13.09 -1.54
CA TRP A 64 -6.87 -12.80 -0.93
C TRP A 64 -8.04 -13.45 -1.70
N LEU A 65 -8.00 -13.34 -3.03
CA LEU A 65 -8.95 -14.01 -3.91
C LEU A 65 -8.83 -15.54 -3.84
N ALA A 66 -7.59 -16.05 -3.86
CA ALA A 66 -7.33 -17.49 -3.89
C ALA A 66 -7.73 -18.22 -2.60
N GLU A 67 -7.76 -17.51 -1.48
CA GLU A 67 -8.23 -17.99 -0.18
C GLU A 67 -9.75 -17.82 0.00
N GLY A 68 -10.43 -17.12 -0.91
CA GLY A 68 -11.87 -16.89 -0.82
C GLY A 68 -12.26 -15.93 0.30
N LEU A 69 -11.35 -15.03 0.69
CA LEU A 69 -11.56 -14.10 1.80
C LEU A 69 -12.61 -13.03 1.45
N ASN A 70 -13.31 -12.55 2.49
CA ASN A 70 -14.41 -11.61 2.33
C ASN A 70 -13.91 -10.24 1.83
N LYS A 71 -14.15 -9.95 0.54
CA LYS A 71 -13.75 -8.70 -0.13
C LYS A 71 -14.26 -7.45 0.58
N SER A 72 -15.44 -7.50 1.21
CA SER A 72 -16.03 -6.37 1.92
C SER A 72 -15.21 -5.97 3.15
N VAL A 73 -14.51 -6.91 3.78
CA VAL A 73 -13.62 -6.61 4.92
C VAL A 73 -12.43 -5.77 4.46
N LEU A 74 -11.74 -6.22 3.40
CA LEU A 74 -10.62 -5.46 2.84
C LEU A 74 -11.05 -4.09 2.32
N LEU A 75 -12.23 -4.03 1.68
CA LEU A 75 -12.78 -2.79 1.17
C LEU A 75 -13.02 -1.77 2.30
N ARG A 76 -13.73 -2.16 3.36
CA ARG A 76 -14.00 -1.25 4.49
C ARG A 76 -12.70 -0.83 5.16
N ALA A 77 -11.75 -1.76 5.36
CA ALA A 77 -10.45 -1.44 5.95
C ALA A 77 -9.65 -0.44 5.11
N PHE A 78 -9.64 -0.62 3.79
CA PHE A 78 -9.00 0.30 2.86
C PHE A 78 -9.67 1.67 2.87
N SER A 79 -11.00 1.73 2.76
CA SER A 79 -11.77 2.99 2.79
C SER A 79 -11.56 3.75 4.09
N ARG A 80 -11.61 3.05 5.24
CA ARG A 80 -11.34 3.63 6.56
C ARG A 80 -9.91 4.13 6.68
N THR A 81 -8.92 3.34 6.25
CA THR A 81 -7.52 3.79 6.23
C THR A 81 -7.37 5.09 5.43
N CYS A 82 -7.98 5.20 4.24
CA CYS A 82 -7.90 6.41 3.43
C CYS A 82 -8.54 7.65 4.09
N ARG A 83 -9.54 7.47 4.97
CA ARG A 83 -10.23 8.57 5.66
C ARG A 83 -9.56 8.95 6.98
N GLU A 84 -9.14 7.96 7.74
CA GLU A 84 -8.72 8.10 9.13
C GLU A 84 -7.20 8.32 9.24
N PHE A 85 -6.40 7.76 8.31
CA PHE A 85 -4.96 7.89 8.34
C PHE A 85 -4.51 9.21 7.71
N THR A 86 -3.82 10.04 8.48
CA THR A 86 -3.14 11.25 7.98
C THR A 86 -1.66 10.95 7.82
N GLY A 87 -1.15 11.04 6.59
CA GLY A 87 0.26 10.81 6.31
C GLY A 87 1.18 11.90 6.85
N ASN A 88 2.43 11.53 7.17
CA ASN A 88 3.47 12.47 7.61
C ASN A 88 4.70 12.41 6.69
N THR A 89 5.08 13.55 6.14
CA THR A 89 6.28 13.64 5.28
C THR A 89 7.59 13.52 6.07
N GLU A 90 7.61 13.87 7.36
CA GLU A 90 8.78 13.68 8.22
C GLU A 90 9.12 12.19 8.40
N ASP A 91 8.09 11.33 8.43
CA ASP A 91 8.27 9.88 8.51
C ASP A 91 8.99 9.34 7.26
N ILE A 92 8.79 9.96 6.08
CA ILE A 92 9.48 9.53 4.85
C ILE A 92 10.99 9.67 5.02
N GLU A 93 11.48 10.79 5.56
CA GLU A 93 12.92 11.00 5.78
C GLU A 93 13.47 10.03 6.82
N HIS A 94 12.76 9.84 7.92
CA HIS A 94 13.18 8.96 9.00
C HIS A 94 13.32 7.52 8.50
N LEU A 95 12.29 7.02 7.81
CA LEU A 95 12.25 5.67 7.24
C LEU A 95 13.29 5.49 6.12
N TRP A 96 13.51 6.50 5.28
CA TRP A 96 14.52 6.42 4.22
C TRP A 96 15.95 6.38 4.76
N LYS A 97 16.23 7.15 5.82
CA LYS A 97 17.54 7.07 6.50
C LYS A 97 17.78 5.67 7.03
N ALA A 98 16.76 5.03 7.62
CA ALA A 98 16.84 3.65 8.07
C ALA A 98 17.04 2.63 6.93
N SER A 99 16.59 2.93 5.70
CA SER A 99 16.77 2.06 4.54
C SER A 99 18.14 2.17 3.85
N GLY A 100 19.09 2.93 4.41
CA GLY A 100 20.48 3.05 3.91
C GLY A 100 20.81 4.36 3.18
N GLY A 101 19.90 5.33 3.13
CA GLY A 101 20.17 6.68 2.60
C GLY A 101 20.42 6.78 1.08
N GLY A 102 20.71 7.98 0.59
CA GLY A 102 21.15 8.23 -0.80
C GLY A 102 20.53 9.46 -1.49
N ASP A 103 21.07 9.86 -2.64
CA ASP A 103 20.67 11.07 -3.38
C ASP A 103 19.20 11.10 -3.84
N PHE A 104 18.56 9.93 -3.92
CA PHE A 104 17.17 9.84 -4.37
C PHE A 104 16.21 10.58 -3.45
N ILE A 105 16.33 10.42 -2.12
CA ILE A 105 15.45 11.12 -1.18
C ILE A 105 15.67 12.62 -1.22
N ARG A 106 16.92 13.07 -1.43
CA ARG A 106 17.24 14.49 -1.57
C ARG A 106 16.50 15.10 -2.77
N LYS A 107 16.49 14.39 -3.91
CA LYS A 107 15.74 14.79 -5.11
C LYS A 107 14.23 14.81 -4.86
N MET A 108 13.69 13.87 -4.07
CA MET A 108 12.26 13.83 -3.74
C MET A 108 11.86 14.91 -2.74
N SER A 109 12.70 15.17 -1.74
CA SER A 109 12.54 16.25 -0.76
C SER A 109 12.42 17.61 -1.42
N GLN A 110 13.30 17.91 -2.38
CA GLN A 110 13.25 19.15 -3.19
C GLN A 110 11.96 19.31 -4.02
N LYS A 111 11.21 18.22 -4.22
CA LYS A 111 9.93 18.19 -4.95
C LYS A 111 8.72 18.07 -4.02
N GLY A 112 8.91 18.15 -2.70
CA GLY A 112 7.84 18.00 -1.71
C GLY A 112 7.35 16.56 -1.56
N TYR A 113 8.23 15.57 -1.71
CA TYR A 113 7.93 14.15 -1.58
C TYR A 113 6.77 13.68 -2.47
N PRO A 114 6.86 13.78 -3.80
CA PRO A 114 5.79 13.34 -4.67
C PRO A 114 5.59 11.82 -4.58
N ALA A 115 4.36 11.35 -4.77
CA ALA A 115 4.10 9.93 -5.01
C ALA A 115 4.77 9.48 -6.31
N VAL A 116 5.35 8.27 -6.32
CA VAL A 116 5.97 7.69 -7.52
C VAL A 116 5.32 6.37 -7.91
N HIS A 117 5.57 5.94 -9.15
CA HIS A 117 5.23 4.60 -9.62
C HIS A 117 6.42 3.65 -9.43
N HIS A 118 6.11 2.35 -9.39
CA HIS A 118 7.12 1.30 -9.45
C HIS A 118 7.89 1.37 -10.77
N SER A 119 9.16 0.93 -10.74
CA SER A 119 9.96 0.74 -11.95
C SER A 119 9.27 -0.22 -12.92
N GLU A 120 9.58 -0.09 -14.22
CA GLU A 120 9.09 -1.07 -15.21
C GLU A 120 9.56 -2.48 -14.88
N THR A 121 10.81 -2.62 -14.44
CA THR A 121 11.41 -3.87 -13.99
C THR A 121 10.55 -4.52 -12.90
N TYR A 122 10.20 -3.76 -11.87
CA TYR A 122 9.36 -4.24 -10.78
C TYR A 122 7.95 -4.60 -11.26
N ARG A 123 7.34 -3.77 -12.11
CA ARG A 123 6.01 -4.04 -12.66
C ARG A 123 5.95 -5.32 -13.49
N LYS A 124 6.98 -5.58 -14.31
CA LYS A 124 7.05 -6.78 -15.18
C LYS A 124 7.35 -8.04 -14.38
N LEU A 125 8.12 -7.96 -13.31
CA LEU A 125 8.47 -9.13 -12.49
C LEU A 125 7.37 -9.49 -11.49
N TYR A 126 6.78 -8.51 -10.82
CA TYR A 126 5.90 -8.76 -9.68
C TYR A 126 4.42 -8.56 -9.98
N HIS A 127 4.07 -7.81 -11.03
CA HIS A 127 2.68 -7.47 -11.37
C HIS A 127 1.86 -7.03 -10.14
N PRO A 128 2.29 -5.98 -9.42
CA PRO A 128 1.78 -5.67 -8.09
C PRO A 128 0.27 -5.41 -8.11
N ALA A 129 -0.45 -6.17 -7.31
CA ALA A 129 -1.88 -6.05 -7.08
C ALA A 129 -2.14 -6.10 -5.58
N TYR A 130 -2.06 -4.94 -4.93
CA TYR A 130 -2.19 -4.85 -3.47
C TYR A 130 -2.94 -3.59 -3.03
N ARG A 131 -3.34 -3.58 -1.75
CA ARG A 131 -3.86 -2.40 -1.05
C ARG A 131 -3.09 -2.14 0.22
N VAL A 132 -2.90 -0.86 0.54
CA VAL A 132 -2.20 -0.45 1.76
C VAL A 132 -3.25 -0.14 2.82
N VAL A 133 -3.21 -0.82 3.96
CA VAL A 133 -4.18 -0.64 5.03
C VAL A 133 -3.46 -0.54 6.36
N GLN A 134 -4.05 0.17 7.32
CA GLN A 134 -3.56 0.13 8.69
C GLN A 134 -3.97 -1.21 9.32
N ALA A 135 -3.03 -1.90 9.96
CA ALA A 135 -3.27 -3.22 10.53
C ALA A 135 -4.30 -3.20 11.67
N SER A 136 -4.33 -2.14 12.48
CA SER A 136 -5.37 -1.93 13.51
C SER A 136 -6.77 -1.89 12.91
N ILE A 137 -6.97 -1.05 11.88
CA ILE A 137 -8.24 -0.93 11.16
C ILE A 137 -8.65 -2.27 10.54
N LEU A 138 -7.71 -2.99 9.93
CA LEU A 138 -7.99 -4.31 9.34
C LEU A 138 -8.49 -5.32 10.39
N LYS A 139 -7.94 -5.28 11.61
CA LYS A 139 -8.38 -6.11 12.75
C LYS A 139 -9.77 -5.71 13.23
N GLU A 140 -10.05 -4.41 13.34
CA GLU A 140 -11.37 -3.89 13.70
C GLU A 140 -12.46 -4.28 12.70
N GLU A 141 -12.12 -4.37 11.41
CA GLU A 141 -13.04 -4.84 10.36
C GLU A 141 -13.26 -6.36 10.36
N GLY A 142 -12.62 -7.08 11.28
CA GLY A 142 -12.85 -8.50 11.54
C GLY A 142 -11.84 -9.44 10.91
N PHE A 143 -10.67 -8.96 10.48
CA PHE A 143 -9.61 -9.81 9.92
C PHE A 143 -8.40 -9.92 10.86
N GLN A 144 -8.10 -11.14 11.32
CA GLN A 144 -7.00 -11.42 12.24
C GLN A 144 -5.85 -12.14 11.53
N PHE A 145 -4.61 -11.72 11.82
CA PHE A 145 -3.37 -12.22 11.24
C PHE A 145 -2.16 -11.91 12.14
#